data_AF-A0A8X8W5X0-F1
#
_entry.id   AF-A0A8X8W5X0-F1
#
_cell.length_a   1.000
_cell.length_b   1.000
_cell.length_c   1.000
_cell.angle_alpha   90.00
_cell.angle_beta   90.00
_cell.angle_gamma   90.00
#
_symmetry.space_group_name_H-M   'P 1'
#
loop_
_entity.id
_entity.type
_entity.pdbx_description
1 polymer ?
#
loop_
_entity_poly.entity_id
_entity_poly.type
_entity_poly.pdbx_seq_one_letter_code
_entity_poly.pdbx_strand_id
1 'polypeptide(L)'
;MHGEDVIYFNGAFYAVDKFGSIAVCDLNGDSPVVKFINVVQQIDGDMKYLVDAMGELLLVARYLEFHIDMQYYMEVCKTVKFRVFRFDWNGHEWKELANLHDRVLVLGDNSSLALLASDYRGCRGNMIYFTDDHSGSNRDSVGGDHDVGVYNLGDGSIHELPCYPCWPSWITPSLC
;
A
#
# COMPACT_ATOMS: atom_id res chain seq x y z
N MET A 1 -7.44 7.95 -18.14
CA MET A 1 -7.09 7.73 -16.72
C MET A 1 -6.47 6.35 -16.66
N HIS A 2 -5.19 6.25 -16.31
CA HIS A 2 -4.58 4.97 -15.96
C HIS A 2 -4.74 4.82 -14.44
N GLY A 3 -5.30 3.69 -14.00
CA GLY A 3 -5.45 3.40 -12.58
C GLY A 3 -4.14 2.87 -12.01
N GLU A 4 -3.80 3.29 -10.80
CA GLU A 4 -2.68 2.78 -10.01
C GLU A 4 -3.10 1.51 -9.26
N ASP A 5 -4.30 1.52 -8.67
CA ASP A 5 -4.81 0.39 -7.91
C ASP A 5 -6.34 0.32 -7.96
N VAL A 6 -6.89 -0.85 -7.65
CA VAL A 6 -8.32 -1.13 -7.59
C VAL A 6 -8.67 -2.05 -6.44
N ILE A 7 -9.73 -1.73 -5.70
CA ILE A 7 -10.26 -2.55 -4.61
C ILE A 7 -11.76 -2.80 -4.79
N TYR A 8 -12.23 -3.96 -4.34
CA TYR A 8 -13.66 -4.18 -4.11
C TYR A 8 -14.01 -3.77 -2.66
N PHE A 9 -14.86 -2.76 -2.51
CA PHE A 9 -15.19 -2.16 -1.22
C PHE A 9 -16.68 -1.81 -1.20
N ASN A 10 -17.40 -2.05 -0.11
CA ASN A 10 -18.81 -1.67 0.05
C ASN A 10 -19.72 -1.97 -1.17
N GLY A 11 -19.55 -3.12 -1.81
CA GLY A 11 -20.41 -3.57 -2.91
C GLY A 11 -20.06 -3.05 -4.31
N ALA A 12 -18.97 -2.30 -4.48
CA ALA A 12 -18.53 -1.77 -5.78
C ALA A 12 -17.00 -1.82 -5.92
N PHE A 13 -16.50 -1.68 -7.15
CA PHE A 13 -15.07 -1.54 -7.42
C PHE A 13 -14.66 -0.06 -7.38
N TYR A 14 -13.60 0.24 -6.67
CA TYR A 14 -13.01 1.58 -6.54
C TYR A 14 -11.62 1.52 -7.13
N ALA A 15 -11.37 2.33 -8.15
CA ALA A 15 -10.04 2.50 -8.74
C ALA A 15 -9.52 3.89 -8.41
N VAL A 16 -8.22 3.99 -8.13
CA VAL A 16 -7.53 5.27 -7.89
C VAL A 16 -6.53 5.54 -9.02
N ASP A 17 -6.40 6.80 -9.42
CA ASP A 17 -5.35 7.22 -10.36
C ASP A 17 -4.12 7.79 -9.66
N LYS A 18 -3.10 8.16 -10.45
CA LYS A 18 -1.85 8.74 -9.94
C LYS A 18 -2.00 10.04 -9.16
N PHE A 19 -3.16 10.68 -9.18
CA PHE A 19 -3.42 11.92 -8.45
C PHE A 19 -4.30 11.68 -7.22
N GLY A 20 -4.76 10.45 -6.97
CA GLY A 20 -5.70 10.14 -5.91
C GLY A 20 -7.17 10.32 -6.31
N SER A 21 -7.48 10.53 -7.59
CA SER A 21 -8.86 10.63 -8.07
C SER A 21 -9.51 9.25 -8.07
N ILE A 22 -10.79 9.16 -7.73
CA ILE A 22 -11.51 7.88 -7.62
C ILE A 22 -12.47 7.69 -8.79
N ALA A 23 -12.41 6.53 -9.43
CA ALA A 23 -13.47 6.00 -10.26
C ALA A 23 -14.18 4.85 -9.52
N VAL A 24 -15.50 4.87 -9.49
CA VAL A 24 -16.35 3.84 -8.88
C VAL A 24 -17.10 3.11 -9.97
N CYS A 25 -16.94 1.79 -10.05
CA CYS A 25 -17.69 0.91 -10.92
C CYS A 25 -18.69 0.09 -10.09
N ASP A 26 -19.96 0.45 -10.21
CA ASP A 26 -21.08 -0.24 -9.56
C ASP A 26 -21.62 -1.33 -10.50
N LEU A 27 -21.74 -2.55 -9.97
CA LEU A 27 -22.19 -3.74 -10.70
C LEU A 27 -23.59 -4.24 -10.26
N ASN A 28 -24.25 -3.53 -9.32
CA ASN A 28 -25.50 -4.01 -8.72
C ASN A 28 -26.74 -3.82 -9.62
N GLY A 29 -26.60 -3.17 -10.78
CA GLY A 29 -27.69 -3.00 -11.76
C GLY A 29 -27.60 -3.96 -12.95
N ASP A 30 -28.50 -3.80 -13.93
CA ASP A 30 -28.52 -4.61 -15.16
C ASP A 30 -27.26 -4.43 -16.03
N SER A 31 -26.47 -3.38 -15.77
CA SER A 31 -25.23 -3.09 -16.48
C SER A 31 -24.25 -2.33 -15.58
N PRO A 32 -22.93 -2.50 -15.77
CA PRO A 32 -21.92 -1.74 -15.03
C PRO A 32 -22.06 -0.24 -15.25
N VAL A 33 -22.00 0.54 -14.16
CA VAL A 33 -22.01 2.01 -14.21
C VAL A 33 -20.74 2.55 -13.59
N VAL A 34 -19.97 3.32 -14.35
CA VAL A 34 -18.76 4.00 -13.87
C VAL A 34 -19.05 5.46 -13.56
N LYS A 35 -18.68 5.90 -12.34
CA LYS A 35 -18.78 7.29 -11.88
C LYS A 35 -17.41 7.77 -11.42
N PHE A 36 -17.12 9.04 -11.62
CA PHE A 36 -15.91 9.66 -11.08
C PHE A 36 -16.28 10.52 -9.87
N ILE A 37 -15.55 10.34 -8.77
CA ILE A 37 -15.67 11.22 -7.62
C ILE A 37 -14.68 12.37 -7.83
N ASN A 38 -15.19 13.60 -7.81
CA ASN A 38 -14.35 14.78 -7.89
C ASN A 38 -13.64 14.99 -6.55
N VAL A 39 -12.39 14.55 -6.47
CA VAL A 39 -11.55 14.70 -5.28
C VAL A 39 -10.88 16.07 -5.34
N VAL A 40 -11.08 16.89 -4.31
CA VAL A 40 -10.63 18.30 -4.29
C VAL A 40 -9.10 18.43 -4.27
N GLN A 41 -8.41 17.46 -3.66
CA GLN A 41 -6.97 17.48 -3.45
C GLN A 41 -6.27 16.41 -4.29
N GLN A 42 -5.07 16.74 -4.75
CA GLN A 42 -4.16 15.76 -5.34
C GLN A 42 -3.28 15.14 -4.25
N ILE A 43 -3.12 13.81 -4.32
CA ILE A 43 -2.22 13.05 -3.46
C ILE A 43 -0.97 12.67 -4.25
N ASP A 44 0.17 13.15 -3.78
CA ASP A 44 1.48 12.81 -4.31
C ASP A 44 1.95 11.43 -3.81
N GLY A 45 3.00 10.88 -4.41
CA GLY A 45 3.60 9.60 -4.10
C GLY A 45 3.77 8.73 -5.34
N ASP A 46 4.84 7.94 -5.36
CA ASP A 46 5.28 7.15 -6.50
C ASP A 46 4.38 5.92 -6.75
N MET A 47 3.86 5.32 -5.68
CA MET A 47 2.91 4.22 -5.75
C MET A 47 1.72 4.45 -4.81
N LYS A 48 0.57 3.88 -5.17
CA LYS A 48 -0.70 4.08 -4.44
C LYS A 48 -1.40 2.75 -4.24
N TYR A 49 -1.95 2.57 -3.04
CA TYR A 49 -2.68 1.37 -2.65
C TYR A 49 -4.01 1.77 -2.03
N LEU A 50 -5.08 1.13 -2.46
CA LEU A 50 -6.38 1.18 -1.81
C LEU A 50 -6.51 0.01 -0.85
N VAL A 51 -6.93 0.30 0.38
CA VAL A 51 -7.08 -0.72 1.43
C VAL A 51 -8.43 -0.55 2.10
N ASP A 52 -9.17 -1.65 2.24
CA ASP A 52 -10.31 -1.74 3.15
C ASP A 52 -9.76 -1.97 4.56
N ALA A 53 -9.82 -0.93 5.39
CA ALA A 53 -9.38 -0.98 6.76
C ALA A 53 -10.56 -1.02 7.73
N MET A 54 -11.21 -2.19 7.78
CA MET A 54 -12.36 -2.45 8.66
C MET A 54 -13.56 -1.53 8.34
N GLY A 55 -13.88 -1.39 7.05
CA GLY A 55 -14.96 -0.54 6.56
C GLY A 55 -14.56 0.92 6.31
N GLU A 56 -13.29 1.28 6.51
CA GLU A 56 -12.73 2.57 6.12
C GLU A 56 -11.88 2.40 4.85
N LEU A 57 -12.24 3.13 3.78
CA LEU A 57 -11.42 3.16 2.57
C LEU A 57 -10.18 4.03 2.81
N LEU A 58 -9.01 3.40 2.81
CA LEU A 58 -7.72 4.07 2.91
C LEU A 58 -7.03 4.14 1.55
N LEU A 59 -6.32 5.24 1.34
CA LEU A 59 -5.31 5.40 0.30
C LEU A 59 -3.94 5.47 0.98
N VAL A 60 -3.04 4.59 0.62
CA VAL A 60 -1.65 4.60 1.06
C VAL A 60 -0.79 5.09 -0.08
N ALA A 61 -0.03 6.16 0.12
CA ALA A 61 0.98 6.65 -0.82
C ALA A 61 2.36 6.20 -0.35
N ARG A 62 3.08 5.48 -1.21
CA ARG A 62 4.47 5.04 -1.00
C ARG A 62 5.40 5.97 -1.77
N TYR A 63 6.46 6.38 -1.11
CA TYR A 63 7.51 7.24 -1.65
C TYR A 63 8.79 6.43 -1.78
N LEU A 64 9.40 6.55 -2.94
CA LEU A 64 10.56 5.79 -3.34
C LEU A 64 11.73 6.73 -3.63
N GLU A 65 12.95 6.25 -3.37
CA GLU A 65 14.18 6.91 -3.79
C GLU A 65 14.96 5.98 -4.71
N PHE A 66 15.49 6.55 -5.79
CA PHE A 66 16.23 5.84 -6.83
C PHE A 66 17.72 6.09 -6.66
N HIS A 67 18.48 5.01 -6.56
CA HIS A 67 19.93 5.05 -6.51
C HIS A 67 20.52 4.10 -7.56
N ILE A 68 21.67 4.48 -8.11
CA ILE A 68 22.43 3.60 -9.00
C ILE A 68 23.40 2.81 -8.15
N ASP A 69 23.21 1.50 -8.09
CA ASP A 69 24.22 0.60 -7.56
C ASP A 69 25.39 0.56 -8.55
N MET A 70 26.48 1.23 -8.19
CA MET A 70 27.69 1.34 -9.01
C MET A 70 28.45 0.01 -9.14
N GLN A 71 28.20 -0.97 -8.26
CA GLN A 71 28.83 -2.29 -8.33
C GLN A 71 28.20 -3.14 -9.45
N TYR A 72 26.88 -3.02 -9.63
CA TYR A 72 26.13 -3.81 -10.61
C TYR A 72 25.61 -2.99 -11.80
N TYR A 73 25.81 -1.66 -11.78
CA TYR A 73 25.21 -0.70 -12.73
C TYR A 73 23.70 -0.89 -12.87
N MET A 74 23.03 -1.13 -11.74
CA MET A 74 21.59 -1.36 -11.68
C MET A 74 20.91 -0.22 -10.93
N GLU A 75 19.73 0.15 -11.39
CA GLU A 75 18.86 1.06 -10.66
C GLU A 75 18.17 0.29 -9.53
N VAL A 76 18.36 0.77 -8.31
CA VAL A 76 17.74 0.24 -7.09
C VAL A 76 16.74 1.26 -6.60
N CYS A 77 15.52 0.79 -6.38
CA CYS A 77 14.44 1.58 -5.83
C CYS A 77 14.20 1.15 -4.37
N LYS A 78 14.24 2.11 -3.44
CA LYS A 78 14.03 1.86 -2.01
C LYS A 78 12.91 2.70 -1.46
N THR A 79 12.13 2.12 -0.57
CA THR A 79 11.09 2.85 0.15
C THR A 79 11.69 3.77 1.18
N VAL A 80 11.26 5.03 1.15
CA VAL A 80 11.71 6.03 2.13
C VAL A 80 10.60 6.51 3.04
N LYS A 81 9.34 6.41 2.61
CA LYS A 81 8.20 6.90 3.40
C LYS A 81 6.86 6.33 2.94
N PHE A 82 5.93 6.24 3.87
CA PHE A 82 4.50 6.11 3.58
C PHE A 82 3.70 7.29 4.15
N ARG A 83 2.62 7.64 3.47
CA ARG A 83 1.54 8.48 3.99
C ARG A 83 0.22 7.74 3.81
N VAL A 84 -0.64 7.82 4.82
CA VAL A 84 -1.94 7.13 4.80
C VAL A 84 -3.04 8.17 4.87
N PHE A 85 -4.06 8.01 4.05
CA PHE A 85 -5.22 8.87 3.99
C PHE A 85 -6.50 8.06 4.10
N ARG A 86 -7.49 8.60 4.78
CA ARG A 86 -8.85 8.06 4.82
C ARG A 86 -9.76 8.89 3.92
N PHE A 87 -10.61 8.23 3.14
CA PHE A 87 -11.59 8.94 2.34
C PHE A 87 -12.73 9.52 3.20
N ASP A 88 -12.97 10.83 3.09
CA ASP A 88 -14.14 11.49 3.66
C ASP A 88 -15.27 11.55 2.62
N TRP A 89 -16.31 10.75 2.83
CA TRP A 89 -17.47 10.66 1.96
C TRP A 89 -18.32 11.93 1.93
N ASN A 90 -18.26 12.78 2.95
CA ASN A 90 -19.05 14.02 2.97
C ASN A 90 -18.36 15.12 2.17
N GLY A 91 -17.05 15.25 2.35
CA GLY A 91 -16.22 16.27 1.68
C GLY A 91 -15.68 15.85 0.31
N HIS A 92 -15.74 14.56 -0.04
CA HIS A 92 -15.05 13.96 -1.18
C HIS A 92 -13.56 14.31 -1.21
N GLU A 93 -12.88 14.11 -0.08
CA GLU A 93 -11.47 14.46 0.10
C GLU A 93 -10.71 13.40 0.92
N TRP A 94 -9.39 13.41 0.81
CA TRP A 94 -8.51 12.49 1.51
C TRP A 94 -7.97 13.12 2.79
N LYS A 95 -8.35 12.58 3.96
CA LYS A 95 -7.84 13.06 5.25
C LYS A 95 -6.64 12.24 5.69
N GLU A 96 -5.48 12.89 5.80
CA GLU A 96 -4.25 12.23 6.25
C GLU A 96 -4.40 11.70 7.68
N LEU A 97 -3.95 10.47 7.89
CA LEU A 97 -3.91 9.82 9.18
C LEU A 97 -2.48 9.87 9.74
N ALA A 98 -2.33 10.45 10.92
CA ALA A 98 -1.06 10.44 11.66
C ALA A 98 -0.77 9.08 12.34
N ASN A 99 -1.78 8.22 12.43
CA ASN A 99 -1.66 6.89 13.03
C ASN A 99 -2.75 5.94 12.51
N LEU A 100 -2.50 4.64 12.63
CA LEU A 100 -3.44 3.56 12.33
C LEU A 100 -4.03 2.91 13.59
N HIS A 101 -3.67 3.41 14.78
CA HIS A 101 -3.99 2.82 16.07
C HIS A 101 -3.60 1.34 16.14
N ASP A 102 -4.56 0.45 16.39
CA ASP A 102 -4.34 -0.99 16.48
C ASP A 102 -4.20 -1.65 15.10
N ARG A 103 -4.41 -0.93 14.00
CA ARG A 103 -4.36 -1.54 12.66
C ARG A 103 -2.93 -1.71 12.15
N VAL A 104 -2.77 -2.77 11.37
CA VAL A 104 -1.59 -3.08 10.58
C VAL A 104 -2.00 -3.15 9.12
N LEU A 105 -1.25 -2.51 8.24
CA LEU A 105 -1.44 -2.64 6.79
C LEU A 105 -0.38 -3.58 6.23
N VAL A 106 -0.76 -4.43 5.27
CA VAL A 106 0.16 -5.29 4.51
C VAL A 106 -0.04 -4.95 3.04
N LEU A 107 1.03 -4.48 2.39
CA LEU A 107 1.03 -3.96 1.02
C LEU A 107 1.93 -4.81 0.13
N GLY A 108 1.47 -5.09 -1.09
CA GLY A 108 2.27 -5.76 -2.11
C GLY A 108 1.62 -5.71 -3.49
N ASP A 109 2.33 -6.24 -4.49
CA ASP A 109 2.01 -6.10 -5.94
C ASP A 109 0.58 -6.58 -6.29
N ASN A 110 0.12 -7.65 -5.63
CA ASN A 110 -1.15 -8.30 -6.00
C ASN A 110 -2.33 -7.90 -5.12
N SER A 111 -2.09 -7.50 -3.87
CA SER A 111 -3.15 -7.27 -2.90
C SER A 111 -2.64 -6.48 -1.70
N SER A 112 -3.50 -5.60 -1.22
CA SER A 112 -3.31 -4.88 0.03
C SER A 112 -4.39 -5.25 1.05
N LEU A 113 -4.01 -5.41 2.31
CA LEU A 113 -4.87 -5.89 3.39
C LEU A 113 -4.68 -5.07 4.66
N ALA A 114 -5.71 -5.00 5.48
CA ALA A 114 -5.65 -4.45 6.83
C ALA A 114 -6.04 -5.51 7.87
N LEU A 115 -5.34 -5.50 9.00
CA LEU A 115 -5.53 -6.42 10.12
C LEU A 115 -5.55 -5.64 11.44
N LEU A 116 -6.15 -6.20 12.49
CA LEU A 116 -6.00 -5.70 13.86
C LEU A 116 -4.81 -6.38 14.51
N ALA A 117 -3.87 -5.61 15.07
CA ALA A 117 -2.71 -6.15 15.76
C ALA A 117 -3.13 -6.94 17.00
N SER A 118 -4.19 -6.52 17.68
CA SER A 118 -4.72 -7.21 18.87
C SER A 118 -5.18 -8.65 18.60
N ASP A 119 -5.49 -9.00 17.35
CA ASP A 119 -5.85 -10.38 16.95
C ASP A 119 -4.62 -11.31 16.91
N TYR A 120 -3.40 -10.77 16.92
CA TYR A 120 -2.15 -11.53 16.73
C TYR A 120 -1.12 -11.22 17.82
N ARG A 121 -0.71 -12.24 18.57
CA ARG A 121 0.31 -12.09 19.62
C ARG A 121 1.63 -11.59 19.04
N GLY A 122 2.19 -10.55 19.65
CA GLY A 122 3.47 -9.97 19.25
C GLY A 122 3.37 -8.93 18.12
N CYS A 123 2.21 -8.82 17.45
CA CYS A 123 1.97 -7.75 16.50
C CYS A 123 1.80 -6.41 17.22
N ARG A 124 2.34 -5.35 16.60
CA ARG A 124 2.15 -3.98 17.05
C ARG A 124 1.30 -3.26 16.02
N GLY A 125 0.28 -2.54 16.48
CA GLY A 125 -0.46 -1.64 15.62
C GLY A 125 0.41 -0.49 15.12
N ASN A 126 -0.12 0.31 14.22
CA ASN A 126 0.57 1.45 13.63
C ASN A 126 1.75 1.09 12.70
N MET A 127 1.68 -0.11 12.13
CA MET A 127 2.71 -0.67 11.25
C MET A 127 2.19 -0.88 9.83
N ILE A 128 3.07 -0.70 8.85
CA ILE A 128 2.85 -1.00 7.44
C ILE A 128 3.93 -1.97 7.01
N TYR A 129 3.54 -3.20 6.70
CA TYR A 129 4.41 -4.20 6.10
C TYR A 129 4.32 -4.06 4.59
N PHE A 130 5.46 -4.04 3.91
CA PHE A 130 5.50 -3.85 2.47
C PHE A 130 6.46 -4.85 1.83
N THR A 131 6.14 -5.26 0.61
CA THR A 131 7.02 -6.07 -0.24
C THR A 131 7.54 -5.28 -1.42
N ASP A 132 8.52 -5.86 -2.10
CA ASP A 132 9.02 -5.35 -3.38
C ASP A 132 7.94 -5.54 -4.45
N ASP A 133 7.32 -4.45 -4.86
CA ASP A 133 6.27 -4.40 -5.88
C ASP A 133 6.64 -3.46 -7.03
N HIS A 134 7.84 -2.85 -6.99
CA HIS A 134 8.32 -2.06 -8.10
C HIS A 134 8.64 -2.97 -9.30
N SER A 135 8.19 -2.57 -10.49
CA SER A 135 8.37 -3.33 -11.73
C SER A 135 9.76 -3.15 -12.37
N GLY A 136 10.63 -2.35 -11.75
CA GLY A 136 12.03 -2.19 -12.13
C GLY A 136 12.88 -3.44 -11.88
N SER A 137 14.17 -3.33 -12.21
CA SER A 137 15.15 -4.43 -12.22
C SER A 137 15.43 -5.13 -10.88
N ASN A 138 14.75 -4.73 -9.80
CA ASN A 138 14.83 -5.39 -8.49
C ASN A 138 14.22 -6.81 -8.48
N ARG A 139 13.31 -7.14 -9.39
CA ARG A 139 12.77 -8.51 -9.48
C ARG A 139 13.82 -9.53 -9.93
N ASP A 140 14.82 -9.07 -10.69
CA ASP A 140 15.89 -9.90 -11.26
C ASP A 140 17.27 -9.60 -10.63
N SER A 141 17.33 -8.78 -9.58
CA SER A 141 18.59 -8.43 -8.95
C SER A 141 19.16 -9.64 -8.19
N VAL A 142 20.19 -10.24 -8.78
CA VAL A 142 20.96 -11.40 -8.27
C VAL A 142 21.60 -11.10 -6.88
N GLY A 143 21.53 -9.86 -6.40
CA GLY A 143 22.11 -9.38 -5.14
C GLY A 143 21.20 -9.41 -3.91
N GLY A 144 19.91 -9.75 -4.03
CA GLY A 144 19.02 -9.91 -2.87
C GLY A 144 18.60 -8.62 -2.18
N ASP A 145 18.76 -7.46 -2.84
CA ASP A 145 18.36 -6.16 -2.31
C ASP A 145 16.88 -5.87 -2.59
N HIS A 146 16.01 -6.68 -1.98
CA HIS A 146 14.57 -6.53 -2.14
C HIS A 146 14.05 -5.43 -1.21
N ASP A 147 13.18 -4.58 -1.73
CA ASP A 147 12.56 -3.49 -0.97
C ASP A 147 11.38 -4.03 -0.12
N VAL A 148 11.73 -4.85 0.89
CA VAL A 148 10.80 -5.50 1.81
C VAL A 148 11.08 -5.03 3.23
N GLY A 149 10.05 -4.62 3.95
CA GLY A 149 10.24 -4.08 5.29
C GLY A 149 8.96 -3.84 6.07
N VAL A 150 9.16 -3.25 7.24
CA VAL A 150 8.09 -2.71 8.08
C VAL A 150 8.34 -1.24 8.35
N TYR A 151 7.33 -0.42 8.11
CA TYR A 151 7.31 1.02 8.36
C TYR A 151 6.41 1.32 9.57
N ASN A 152 6.93 2.04 10.56
CA ASN A 152 6.15 2.55 11.68
C ASN A 152 5.60 3.94 11.34
N LEU A 153 4.28 4.06 11.23
CA LEU A 153 3.65 5.33 10.83
C LEU A 153 3.84 6.45 11.86
N GLY A 154 4.09 6.12 13.13
CA GLY A 154 4.16 7.08 14.23
C GLY A 154 5.47 7.86 14.28
N ASP A 155 6.60 7.22 13.96
CA ASP A 155 7.93 7.84 13.96
C ASP A 155 8.59 7.87 12.57
N GLY A 156 8.00 7.20 11.58
CA GLY A 156 8.51 7.14 10.22
C GLY A 156 9.70 6.21 10.02
N SER A 157 10.04 5.36 11.00
CA SER A 157 11.15 4.43 10.90
C SER A 157 10.84 3.25 9.97
N ILE A 158 11.84 2.83 9.19
CA ILE A 158 11.80 1.64 8.34
C ILE A 158 12.77 0.61 8.92
N HIS A 159 12.29 -0.63 9.05
CA HIS A 159 13.13 -1.78 9.37
C HIS A 159 13.04 -2.75 8.20
N GLU A 160 14.18 -2.98 7.53
CA GLU A 160 14.27 -3.94 6.43
C GLU A 160 14.08 -5.37 6.95
N LEU A 161 13.38 -6.19 6.16
CA LEU A 161 13.14 -7.60 6.46
C LEU A 161 13.98 -8.47 5.52
N PRO A 162 14.56 -9.58 6.02
CA PRO A 162 15.35 -10.47 5.18
C PRO A 162 14.48 -11.13 4.10
N CYS A 163 14.91 -11.05 2.85
CA CYS A 163 14.31 -11.83 1.77
C CYS A 163 14.86 -13.27 1.81
N TYR A 164 14.00 -14.23 2.16
CA TYR A 164 14.34 -15.64 2.02
C TYR A 164 13.90 -16.14 0.64
N PRO A 165 14.75 -16.88 -0.10
CA PRO A 165 14.49 -17.33 -1.48
C PRO A 165 13.32 -18.33 -1.64
N CYS A 166 12.49 -18.54 -0.61
CA CYS A 166 11.42 -19.52 -0.58
C CYS A 166 10.13 -18.91 -0.01
N TRP A 167 9.44 -18.11 -0.81
CA TRP A 167 8.01 -17.83 -0.62
C TRP A 167 7.27 -18.45 -1.82
N PRO A 168 6.17 -19.22 -1.61
CA PRO A 168 5.17 -19.02 -0.58
C PRO A 168 5.13 -20.18 0.43
N SER A 169 5.39 -19.87 1.70
CA SER A 169 4.87 -20.70 2.80
C SER A 169 4.17 -19.76 3.79
N TRP A 170 2.85 -19.65 3.65
CA TRP A 170 2.04 -19.10 4.73
C TRP A 170 2.00 -20.13 5.87
N ILE A 171 2.10 -19.63 7.11
CA ILE A 171 2.13 -20.34 8.40
C ILE A 171 3.50 -21.02 8.65
N THR A 172 4.51 -20.36 9.22
CA THR A 172 4.51 -19.65 10.50
C THR A 172 5.55 -18.53 10.50
N PRO A 173 5.22 -17.27 10.80
CA PRO A 173 6.22 -16.43 11.41
C PRO A 173 6.37 -16.96 12.85
N SER A 174 7.56 -17.43 13.21
CA SER A 174 7.97 -17.24 14.59
C SER A 174 8.09 -15.74 14.78
N LEU A 175 6.97 -15.09 15.11
CA LEU A 175 6.91 -13.74 15.64
C LEU A 175 7.57 -13.79 17.02
N CYS A 176 8.90 -13.71 17.02
CA CYS A 176 9.74 -13.47 18.19
C CYS A 176 10.77 -12.41 17.81
#